data_AF-A0A7J2J8Z0-F1
#
_entry.id   AF-A0A7J2J8Z0-F1
#
_cell.length_a   1.000
_cell.length_b   1.000
_cell.length_c   1.000
_cell.angle_alpha   90.00
_cell.angle_beta   90.00
_cell.angle_gamma   90.00
#
_symmetry.space_group_name_H-M   'P 1'
#
loop_
_entity.id
_entity.type
_entity.pdbx_description
1 polymer ?
#
loop_
_entity_poly.entity_id
_entity_poly.type
_entity_poly.pdbx_seq_one_letter_code
_entity_poly.pdbx_strand_id
1 'polypeptide(L)'
;MYFRSGRPSMWTTVGVSKMSNSRRTDAKFFFEKSDFEKVMDCRKLTLHERLAVVADMVRLNALTTIMKARSGHIGASFSAVELLTALYHHIMRIDPLQPKRKDRDIFILSKGHAAAALYAVLASRGFIPTEKLSTFRRLGGLEGHA
;
A
#
# COMPACT_ATOMS: atom_id res chain seq x y z
N MET A 1 -0.75 -31.12 58.09
CA MET A 1 -1.92 -31.93 58.50
C MET A 1 -2.98 -31.87 57.39
N TYR A 2 -3.58 -33.00 57.04
CA TYR A 2 -4.85 -33.10 56.27
C TYR A 2 -6.05 -32.65 57.17
N PHE A 3 -7.34 -32.54 56.78
CA PHE A 3 -8.12 -33.04 55.62
C PHE A 3 -9.31 -32.08 55.25
N ARG A 4 -10.01 -32.43 54.16
CA ARG A 4 -11.09 -31.79 53.37
C ARG A 4 -12.44 -31.41 54.04
N SER A 5 -13.12 -30.47 53.36
CA SER A 5 -14.53 -30.54 52.88
C SER A 5 -14.55 -30.45 51.32
N GLY A 6 -15.64 -30.32 50.53
CA GLY A 6 -17.08 -30.17 50.86
C GLY A 6 -18.10 -30.61 49.76
N ARG A 7 -17.79 -30.51 48.43
CA ARG A 7 -18.72 -30.69 47.26
C ARG A 7 -19.60 -29.44 46.95
N PRO A 8 -20.30 -29.31 45.77
CA PRO A 8 -20.48 -30.26 44.66
C PRO A 8 -20.17 -29.74 43.23
N SER A 9 -20.36 -30.64 42.27
CA SER A 9 -20.15 -30.49 40.83
C SER A 9 -21.40 -30.09 40.05
N MET A 10 -21.32 -29.10 39.16
CA MET A 10 -22.07 -29.09 37.89
C MET A 10 -21.57 -27.97 36.96
N TRP A 11 -20.75 -28.32 35.96
CA TRP A 11 -20.62 -27.52 34.74
C TRP A 11 -20.62 -28.49 33.56
N THR A 12 -21.81 -28.67 33.00
CA THR A 12 -22.08 -29.50 31.85
C THR A 12 -21.25 -29.03 30.67
N THR A 13 -20.57 -29.94 29.98
CA THR A 13 -19.82 -29.64 28.76
C THR A 13 -20.77 -29.22 27.64
N VAL A 14 -21.17 -27.95 27.60
CA VAL A 14 -21.75 -27.36 26.39
C VAL A 14 -20.63 -27.32 25.37
N GLY A 15 -20.67 -28.28 24.44
CA GLY A 15 -19.72 -28.36 23.35
C GLY A 15 -19.82 -27.13 22.48
N VAL A 16 -19.00 -26.11 22.78
CA VAL A 16 -18.67 -25.06 21.82
C VAL A 16 -17.87 -25.76 20.73
N SER A 17 -18.61 -26.24 19.72
CA SER A 17 -18.06 -26.59 18.42
C SER A 17 -17.08 -25.49 18.06
N LYS A 18 -15.82 -25.86 17.78
CA LYS A 18 -14.86 -24.94 17.19
C LYS A 18 -15.39 -24.61 15.79
N MET A 19 -16.25 -23.59 15.71
CA MET A 19 -16.50 -22.87 14.47
C MET A 19 -15.12 -22.50 13.94
N SER A 20 -14.74 -23.15 12.84
CA SER A 20 -13.47 -22.93 12.19
C SER A 20 -13.35 -21.44 11.91
N ASN A 21 -12.27 -20.83 12.38
CA ASN A 21 -12.05 -19.40 12.24
C ASN A 21 -11.58 -19.06 10.82
N SER A 22 -12.40 -19.42 9.82
CA SER A 22 -12.17 -19.22 8.39
C SER A 22 -12.76 -17.89 7.90
N ARG A 23 -12.54 -16.80 8.65
CA ARG A 23 -13.00 -15.47 8.25
C ARG A 23 -11.91 -14.39 8.44
N ARG A 24 -11.38 -13.95 7.29
CA ARG A 24 -10.78 -12.62 7.05
C ARG A 24 -9.34 -12.38 7.54
N THR A 25 -8.41 -13.29 7.23
CA THR A 25 -6.96 -13.11 7.44
C THR A 25 -6.23 -12.41 6.28
N ASP A 26 -6.75 -12.52 5.05
CA ASP A 26 -5.93 -12.30 3.83
C ASP A 26 -6.25 -10.98 3.10
N ALA A 27 -6.53 -9.92 3.84
CA ALA A 27 -6.73 -8.59 3.25
C ALA A 27 -5.41 -8.07 2.66
N LYS A 28 -5.29 -8.04 1.33
CA LYS A 28 -4.18 -7.34 0.64
C LYS A 28 -4.15 -5.89 1.11
N PHE A 29 -3.05 -5.51 1.77
CA PHE A 29 -2.86 -4.18 2.35
C PHE A 29 -2.55 -3.09 1.32
N PHE A 30 -2.15 -3.49 0.10
CA PHE A 30 -1.76 -2.62 -0.99
C PHE A 30 -2.44 -3.08 -2.28
N PHE A 31 -2.73 -2.13 -3.17
CA PHE A 31 -3.06 -2.40 -4.57
C PHE A 31 -1.80 -2.80 -5.33
N GLU A 32 -1.89 -3.85 -6.13
CA GLU A 32 -0.79 -4.31 -6.99
C GLU A 32 -0.78 -3.57 -8.32
N LYS A 33 0.36 -3.56 -9.02
CA LYS A 33 0.50 -3.02 -10.40
C LYS A 33 -0.67 -3.43 -11.31
N SER A 34 -1.07 -4.70 -11.27
CA SER A 34 -2.16 -5.24 -12.09
C SER A 34 -3.55 -4.72 -11.72
N ASP A 35 -3.74 -4.17 -10.51
CA ASP A 35 -4.98 -3.49 -10.13
C ASP A 35 -5.06 -2.09 -10.76
N PHE A 36 -3.94 -1.37 -10.82
CA PHE A 36 -3.85 -0.08 -11.53
C PHE A 36 -4.00 -0.25 -13.05
N GLU A 37 -3.42 -1.30 -13.62
CA GLU A 37 -3.55 -1.62 -15.06
C GLU A 37 -5.02 -1.83 -15.47
N LYS A 38 -5.81 -2.58 -14.68
CA LYS A 38 -7.27 -2.74 -14.92
C LYS A 38 -8.02 -1.41 -14.99
N VAL A 39 -7.63 -0.43 -14.17
CA VAL A 39 -8.25 0.91 -14.17
C VAL A 39 -7.82 1.69 -15.41
N MET A 40 -6.52 1.70 -15.74
CA MET A 40 -6.00 2.42 -16.89
C MET A 40 -6.49 1.86 -18.23
N ASP A 41 -6.72 0.55 -18.32
CA ASP A 41 -7.27 -0.12 -19.51
C ASP A 41 -8.80 -0.02 -19.63
N CYS A 42 -9.50 0.51 -18.61
CA CYS A 42 -10.95 0.60 -18.58
C CYS A 42 -11.50 1.62 -19.60
N ARG A 43 -11.83 1.14 -20.80
CA ARG A 43 -12.37 1.97 -21.91
C ARG A 43 -13.70 2.66 -21.62
N LYS A 44 -14.43 2.27 -20.55
CA LYS A 44 -15.69 2.91 -20.13
C LYS A 44 -15.47 4.26 -19.44
N LEU A 45 -14.27 4.51 -18.93
CA LEU A 45 -13.90 5.74 -18.24
C LEU A 45 -13.11 6.66 -19.17
N THR A 46 -13.30 7.97 -19.04
CA THR A 46 -12.41 8.98 -19.61
C THR A 46 -11.00 8.87 -19.00
N LEU A 47 -10.00 9.48 -19.64
CA LEU A 47 -8.64 9.53 -19.08
C LEU A 47 -8.63 10.22 -17.70
N HIS A 48 -9.40 11.29 -17.52
CA HIS A 48 -9.47 12.03 -16.26
C HIS A 48 -10.01 11.15 -15.12
N GLU A 49 -11.10 10.42 -15.35
CA GLU A 49 -11.68 9.51 -14.36
C GLU A 49 -10.73 8.36 -14.00
N ARG A 50 -10.02 7.79 -14.99
CA ARG A 50 -8.99 6.76 -14.72
C ARG A 50 -7.86 7.30 -13.84
N LEU A 51 -7.34 8.49 -14.16
CA LEU A 51 -6.28 9.13 -13.36
C LEU A 51 -6.76 9.51 -11.95
N ALA A 52 -8.01 9.92 -11.78
CA ALA A 52 -8.60 10.19 -10.45
C ALA A 52 -8.68 8.91 -9.60
N VAL A 53 -9.18 7.80 -10.15
CA VAL A 53 -9.23 6.50 -9.44
C VAL A 53 -7.82 5.98 -9.12
N VAL A 54 -6.88 6.10 -10.06
CA VAL A 54 -5.46 5.74 -9.82
C VAL A 54 -4.85 6.62 -8.72
N ALA A 55 -5.16 7.92 -8.69
CA ALA A 55 -4.68 8.82 -7.64
C ALA A 55 -5.18 8.37 -6.25
N ASP A 56 -6.46 8.01 -6.10
CA ASP A 56 -6.96 7.51 -4.82
C ASP A 56 -6.37 6.14 -4.43
N MET A 57 -6.11 5.25 -5.38
CA MET A 57 -5.38 4.00 -5.13
C MET A 57 -3.93 4.25 -4.69
N VAL A 58 -3.22 5.20 -5.32
CA VAL A 58 -1.87 5.63 -4.91
C VAL A 58 -1.89 6.27 -3.51
N ARG A 59 -2.90 7.09 -3.23
CA ARG A 59 -3.13 7.73 -1.91
C ARG A 59 -3.35 6.70 -0.82
N LEU A 60 -4.13 5.65 -1.07
CA LEU A 60 -4.33 4.53 -0.16
C LEU A 60 -3.06 3.70 0.04
N ASN A 61 -2.29 3.41 -1.01
CA ASN A 61 -0.98 2.75 -0.87
C ASN A 61 0.00 3.60 -0.03
N ALA A 62 0.06 4.92 -0.26
CA ALA A 62 0.89 5.84 0.53
C ALA A 62 0.44 5.93 2.00
N LEU A 63 -0.87 5.93 2.26
CA LEU A 63 -1.43 5.87 3.61
C LEU A 63 -1.01 4.61 4.34
N THR A 64 -1.21 3.43 3.73
CA THR A 64 -0.81 2.14 4.33
C THR A 64 0.70 2.09 4.58
N THR A 65 1.51 2.65 3.67
CA THR A 65 2.97 2.77 3.82
C THR A 65 3.33 3.53 5.11
N ILE A 66 2.75 4.72 5.29
CA ILE A 66 2.98 5.57 6.48
C ILE A 66 2.46 4.89 7.75
N MET A 67 1.28 4.26 7.70
CA MET A 67 0.69 3.54 8.84
C MET A 67 1.55 2.36 9.28
N LYS A 68 2.08 1.55 8.34
CA LYS A 68 2.96 0.42 8.64
C LYS A 68 4.33 0.86 9.16
N ALA A 69 4.84 2.01 8.73
CA ALA A 69 6.04 2.61 9.30
C ALA A 69 5.79 3.26 10.68
N ARG A 70 4.53 3.60 11.00
CA ARG A 70 4.13 4.46 12.14
C ARG A 70 4.83 5.83 12.14
N SER A 71 5.26 6.30 10.96
CA SER A 71 6.04 7.51 10.77
C SER A 71 6.04 7.95 9.31
N GLY A 72 5.90 9.26 9.04
CA GLY A 72 5.89 9.82 7.69
C GLY A 72 5.10 11.12 7.58
N HIS A 73 5.14 11.77 6.42
CA HIS A 73 4.50 13.08 6.21
C HIS A 73 3.26 12.95 5.32
N ILE A 74 2.10 12.70 5.95
CA ILE A 74 0.84 12.44 5.23
C ILE A 74 0.39 13.61 4.36
N GLY A 75 0.34 14.84 4.89
CA GLY A 75 -0.11 16.01 4.13
C GLY A 75 0.76 16.33 2.91
N ALA A 76 2.09 16.26 3.07
CA ALA A 76 3.05 16.48 1.98
C ALA A 76 2.97 15.39 0.89
N SER A 77 2.67 14.16 1.29
CA SER A 77 2.43 13.02 0.40
C SER A 77 1.10 13.19 -0.35
N PHE A 78 0.00 13.44 0.37
CA PHE A 78 -1.35 13.52 -0.21
C PHE A 78 -1.53 14.70 -1.17
N SER A 79 -0.88 15.84 -0.90
CA SER A 79 -0.80 17.00 -1.80
C SER A 79 0.09 16.78 -3.04
N ALA A 80 0.71 15.61 -3.19
CA ALA A 80 1.52 15.26 -4.36
C ALA A 80 0.79 14.36 -5.36
N VAL A 81 -0.29 13.68 -4.93
CA VAL A 81 -0.70 12.41 -5.56
C VAL A 81 -1.27 12.61 -6.96
N GLU A 82 -2.10 13.62 -7.18
CA GLU A 82 -2.68 13.93 -8.49
C GLU A 82 -1.59 14.25 -9.52
N LEU A 83 -0.62 15.10 -9.13
CA LEU A 83 0.52 15.47 -9.97
C LEU A 83 1.40 14.26 -10.28
N LEU A 84 1.78 13.49 -9.26
CA LEU A 84 2.59 12.29 -9.42
C LEU A 84 1.89 11.25 -10.32
N THR A 85 0.59 11.06 -10.13
CA THR A 85 -0.22 10.14 -10.93
C THR A 85 -0.25 10.57 -12.39
N ALA A 86 -0.57 11.84 -12.68
CA ALA A 86 -0.57 12.36 -14.04
C ALA A 86 0.80 12.25 -14.72
N LEU A 87 1.88 12.57 -14.00
CA LEU A 87 3.26 12.44 -14.50
C LEU A 87 3.62 10.98 -14.82
N TYR A 88 3.41 10.04 -13.89
CA TYR A 88 3.89 8.66 -14.04
C TYR A 88 2.98 7.73 -14.86
N HIS A 89 1.68 8.03 -14.99
CA HIS A 89 0.73 7.20 -15.75
C HIS A 89 0.33 7.80 -17.11
N HIS A 90 0.64 9.07 -17.39
CA HIS A 90 0.23 9.72 -18.64
C HIS A 90 1.28 10.58 -19.33
N ILE A 91 1.93 11.51 -18.61
CA ILE A 91 2.73 12.58 -19.24
C ILE A 91 4.16 12.13 -19.56
N MET A 92 4.85 11.47 -18.62
CA MET A 92 6.29 11.22 -18.75
C MET A 92 6.61 9.99 -19.61
N ARG A 93 7.60 10.13 -20.50
CA ARG A 93 8.23 9.06 -21.28
C ARG A 93 9.11 8.20 -20.37
N ILE A 94 8.50 7.22 -19.70
CA ILE A 94 9.18 6.31 -18.77
C ILE A 94 8.78 4.85 -18.99
N ASP A 95 9.73 3.94 -18.74
CA ASP A 95 9.53 2.49 -18.85
C ASP A 95 10.08 1.81 -17.58
N PRO A 96 9.25 1.09 -16.80
CA PRO A 96 9.69 0.35 -15.61
C PRO A 96 10.63 -0.81 -15.91
N LEU A 97 10.61 -1.36 -17.14
CA LEU A 97 11.54 -2.41 -17.56
C LEU A 97 12.89 -1.84 -18.01
N GLN A 98 12.93 -0.55 -18.37
CA GLN A 98 14.15 0.14 -18.85
C GLN A 98 14.38 1.48 -18.12
N PRO A 99 14.46 1.51 -16.77
CA PRO A 99 14.48 2.74 -15.98
C PRO A 99 15.76 3.57 -16.14
N LYS A 100 16.79 3.05 -16.83
CA LYS A 100 18.06 3.74 -17.10
C LYS A 100 18.19 4.27 -18.53
N ARG A 101 17.12 4.22 -19.33
CA ARG A 101 17.09 4.82 -20.69
C ARG A 101 17.58 6.27 -20.69
N LYS A 102 18.42 6.62 -21.68
CA LYS A 102 19.01 7.96 -21.82
C LYS A 102 17.99 9.02 -22.26
N ASP A 103 16.94 8.58 -22.94
CA ASP A 103 15.88 9.36 -23.58
C ASP A 103 14.58 9.41 -22.75
N ARG A 104 14.67 9.10 -21.45
CA ARG A 104 13.53 9.16 -20.53
C ARG A 104 13.43 10.54 -19.89
N ASP A 105 12.22 10.93 -19.49
CA ASP A 105 12.04 12.10 -18.64
C ASP A 105 12.57 11.84 -17.22
N ILE A 106 13.16 12.87 -16.61
CA ILE A 106 13.74 12.79 -15.26
C ILE A 106 12.87 13.59 -14.30
N PHE A 107 12.30 12.89 -13.31
CA PHE A 107 11.59 13.50 -12.19
C PHE A 107 12.47 13.54 -10.94
N ILE A 108 12.48 14.68 -10.24
CA ILE A 108 13.21 14.88 -8.98
C ILE A 108 12.22 15.42 -7.94
N LEU A 109 12.01 14.67 -6.85
CA LEU A 109 11.12 15.08 -5.76
C LEU A 109 11.85 16.02 -4.78
N SER A 110 12.00 17.29 -5.13
CA SER A 110 12.62 18.29 -4.23
C SER A 110 11.97 18.32 -2.83
N LYS A 111 10.65 18.09 -2.74
CA LYS A 111 9.97 17.80 -1.47
C LYS A 111 10.21 16.37 -0.97
N GLY A 112 11.48 15.98 -0.77
CA GLY A 112 11.89 14.59 -0.49
C GLY A 112 11.16 13.93 0.68
N HIS A 113 10.65 14.70 1.64
CA HIS A 113 9.87 14.23 2.78
C HIS A 113 8.49 13.65 2.40
N ALA A 114 8.02 13.86 1.16
CA ALA A 114 6.82 13.25 0.56
C ALA A 114 7.09 11.87 -0.10
N ALA A 115 8.23 11.23 0.21
CA ALA A 115 8.69 9.97 -0.37
C ALA A 115 7.64 8.85 -0.44
N ALA A 116 6.74 8.74 0.55
CA ALA A 116 5.70 7.70 0.57
C ALA A 116 4.76 7.76 -0.65
N ALA A 117 4.41 8.97 -1.14
CA ALA A 117 3.61 9.11 -2.36
C ALA A 117 4.42 8.74 -3.62
N LEU A 118 5.71 9.10 -3.65
CA LEU A 118 6.59 8.73 -4.77
C LEU A 118 6.79 7.21 -4.84
N TYR A 119 7.06 6.54 -3.73
CA TYR A 119 7.18 5.08 -3.72
C TYR A 119 5.86 4.39 -4.08
N ALA A 120 4.72 4.91 -3.62
CA ALA A 120 3.41 4.38 -3.99
C ALA A 120 3.14 4.49 -5.51
N VAL A 121 3.49 5.61 -6.16
CA VAL A 121 3.33 5.74 -7.63
C VAL A 121 4.36 4.89 -8.39
N LEU A 122 5.61 4.80 -7.91
CA LEU A 122 6.63 3.94 -8.49
C LEU A 122 6.23 2.45 -8.44
N ALA A 123 5.63 2.00 -7.32
CA ALA A 123 5.06 0.66 -7.19
C ALA A 123 3.87 0.45 -8.15
N SER A 124 2.96 1.43 -8.25
CA SER A 124 1.81 1.35 -9.17
C SER A 124 2.18 1.18 -10.65
N ARG A 125 3.37 1.65 -11.04
CA ARG A 125 3.94 1.48 -12.39
C ARG A 125 4.88 0.27 -12.50
N GLY A 126 5.30 -0.35 -11.40
CA GLY A 126 6.21 -1.48 -11.38
C GLY A 126 7.70 -1.14 -11.41
N PHE A 127 8.10 0.09 -11.07
CA PHE A 127 9.54 0.43 -10.88
C PHE A 127 10.13 -0.21 -9.62
N ILE A 128 9.29 -0.50 -8.63
CA ILE A 128 9.63 -1.27 -7.43
C ILE A 128 8.52 -2.30 -7.14
N PRO A 129 8.82 -3.44 -6.51
CA PRO A 129 7.79 -4.37 -6.03
C PRO A 129 6.92 -3.72 -4.96
N THR A 130 5.61 -3.98 -4.99
CA THR A 130 4.62 -3.42 -4.06
C THR A 130 4.94 -3.77 -2.60
N GLU A 131 5.53 -4.94 -2.35
CA GLU A 131 5.89 -5.42 -1.02
C GLU A 131 6.94 -4.51 -0.35
N LYS A 132 7.80 -3.82 -1.13
CA LYS A 132 8.75 -2.84 -0.59
C LYS A 132 8.06 -1.67 0.11
N LEU A 133 6.81 -1.35 -0.21
CA LEU A 133 6.03 -0.36 0.53
C LEU A 133 5.87 -0.71 2.03
N SER A 134 5.98 -1.99 2.40
CA SER A 134 5.98 -2.42 3.81
C SER A 134 7.31 -2.17 4.54
N THR A 135 8.42 -1.95 3.82
CA THR A 135 9.76 -1.75 4.39
C THR A 135 10.13 -0.27 4.54
N PHE A 136 9.18 0.66 4.30
CA PHE A 136 9.41 2.09 4.50
C PHE A 136 9.83 2.42 5.93
N ARG A 137 10.92 3.19 6.07
CA ARG A 137 11.59 3.54 7.33
C ARG A 137 12.00 2.32 8.17
N ARG A 138 12.37 1.22 7.50
CA ARG A 138 13.02 0.03 8.11
C ARG A 138 14.45 -0.08 7.61
N LEU A 139 15.34 -0.62 8.44
CA LEU A 139 16.74 -0.85 8.06
C LEU A 139 16.82 -1.76 6.84
N GLY A 140 17.57 -1.35 5.81
CA GLY A 140 17.65 -2.05 4.52
C GLY A 140 16.37 -1.95 3.66
N GLY A 141 15.43 -1.09 4.02
CA GLY A 141 14.13 -0.91 3.36
C GLY A 141 14.08 0.30 2.41
N LEU A 142 12.88 0.90 2.29
CA LEU A 142 12.72 2.18 1.61
C LEU A 142 12.98 3.33 2.59
N GLU A 143 13.76 4.32 2.17
CA GLU A 143 14.22 5.39 3.05
C GLU A 143 13.14 6.41 3.42
N GLY A 144 13.36 7.16 4.49
CA GLY A 144 12.40 8.16 4.97
C GLY A 144 12.23 9.40 4.08
N HIS A 145 13.12 9.57 3.10
CA HIS A 145 13.23 10.65 2.13
C HIS A 145 13.65 10.06 0.77
N ALA A 146 13.30 10.73 -0.32
CA ALA A 146 13.65 10.36 -1.70
C ALA A 146 14.76 11.24 -2.27
#